data_AF-A0A7J9G3I5-F1
#
_entry.id   AF-A0A7J9G3I5-F1
#
_cell.length_a   1.000
_cell.length_b   1.000
_cell.length_c   1.000
_cell.angle_alpha   90.00
_cell.angle_beta   90.00
_cell.angle_gamma   90.00
#
_symmetry.space_group_name_H-M   'P 1'
#
loop_
_entity.id
_entity.type
_entity.pdbx_description
1 polymer ?
#
loop_
_entity_poly.entity_id
_entity_poly.type
_entity_poly.pdbx_seq_one_letter_code
_entity_poly.pdbx_strand_id
1 'polypeptide(L)'
;MQEPEKISFHVVTDYLNLPAISMWFLLNPPGKATIHIQSVESFDWLSTKYNSTLKEQKSYDPRYSSALNHLRFYLPDIFPALNKIVLLDHDVVVQRDLTGIWSVDMKGKVNAA
;
A
#
# COMPACT_ATOMS: atom_id res chain seq x y z
N MET A 1 6.77 6.76 -17.02
CA MET A 1 7.85 5.92 -16.45
C MET A 1 8.47 5.13 -17.59
N GLN A 2 9.79 5.16 -17.79
CA GLN A 2 10.42 4.67 -19.04
C GLN A 2 10.63 3.14 -19.09
N GLU A 3 10.48 2.43 -17.97
CA GLU A 3 10.76 0.98 -17.88
C GLU A 3 9.65 0.26 -17.10
N PRO A 4 8.53 -0.11 -17.75
CA PRO A 4 7.36 -0.68 -17.09
C PRO A 4 7.64 -1.98 -16.32
N GLU A 5 8.56 -2.80 -16.82
CA GLU A 5 9.03 -4.03 -16.16
C GLU A 5 9.73 -3.81 -14.82
N LYS A 6 10.20 -2.58 -14.53
CA LYS A 6 10.78 -2.21 -13.23
C LYS A 6 9.73 -1.69 -12.25
N ILE A 7 8.46 -1.58 -12.66
CA ILE A 7 7.36 -1.11 -11.82
C ILE A 7 6.71 -2.31 -11.14
N SER A 8 6.63 -2.25 -9.82
CA SER A 8 5.90 -3.21 -8.99
C SER A 8 4.72 -2.51 -8.32
N PHE A 9 3.51 -2.92 -8.67
CA PHE A 9 2.29 -2.52 -7.98
C PHE A 9 2.07 -3.45 -6.78
N HIS A 10 1.97 -2.89 -5.59
CA HIS A 10 1.60 -3.63 -4.39
C HIS A 10 0.17 -3.27 -4.01
N VAL A 11 -0.74 -4.23 -4.09
CA VAL A 11 -2.14 -4.08 -3.67
C VAL A 11 -2.33 -4.82 -2.37
N VAL A 12 -2.60 -4.08 -1.30
CA VAL A 12 -2.89 -4.66 0.02
C VAL A 12 -4.38 -4.58 0.26
N THR A 13 -4.98 -5.70 0.62
CA THR A 13 -6.41 -5.87 0.84
C THR A 13 -6.68 -6.69 2.10
N ASP A 14 -7.92 -6.81 2.55
CA ASP A 14 -8.29 -7.83 3.53
C ASP A 14 -8.38 -9.24 2.89
N TYR A 15 -8.43 -10.25 3.75
CA TYR A 15 -8.54 -11.65 3.35
C TYR A 15 -9.81 -11.96 2.51
N LEU A 16 -10.93 -11.27 2.76
CA LEU A 16 -12.20 -11.54 2.07
C LEU A 16 -12.18 -11.06 0.61
N ASN A 17 -11.53 -9.93 0.36
CA ASN A 17 -11.43 -9.30 -0.96
C ASN A 17 -10.26 -9.85 -1.79
N LEU A 18 -9.29 -10.52 -1.15
CA LEU A 18 -8.10 -11.08 -1.81
C LEU A 18 -8.40 -11.94 -3.05
N PRO A 19 -9.35 -12.90 -3.03
CA PRO A 19 -9.64 -13.74 -4.20
C PRO A 19 -10.22 -12.94 -5.37
N ALA A 20 -11.12 -11.99 -5.08
CA ALA A 20 -11.78 -11.18 -6.10
C ALA A 20 -10.78 -10.24 -6.80
N ILE A 21 -9.94 -9.56 -6.03
CA ILE A 21 -8.91 -8.66 -6.57
C ILE A 21 -7.86 -9.45 -7.36
N SER A 22 -7.44 -10.61 -6.85
CA SER A 22 -6.52 -11.51 -7.55
C SER A 22 -7.08 -11.92 -8.91
N MET A 23 -8.34 -12.35 -8.96
CA MET A 23 -9.00 -12.72 -10.20
C MET A 23 -9.11 -11.53 -11.17
N TRP A 24 -9.42 -10.34 -10.66
CA TRP A 24 -9.51 -9.14 -11.49
C TRP A 24 -8.20 -8.84 -12.22
N PHE A 25 -7.05 -8.90 -11.54
CA PHE A 25 -5.74 -8.65 -12.17
C PHE A 25 -5.25 -9.80 -13.06
N LEU A 26 -5.70 -11.02 -12.82
CA LEU A 26 -5.49 -12.13 -13.77
C LEU A 26 -6.23 -11.87 -15.09
N LEU A 27 -7.44 -11.32 -15.02
CA LEU A 27 -8.24 -10.97 -16.20
C LEU A 27 -7.82 -9.63 -16.83
N ASN A 28 -7.21 -8.74 -16.04
CA ASN A 28 -6.82 -7.38 -16.44
C ASN A 28 -5.35 -7.11 -16.06
N PRO A 29 -4.38 -7.79 -16.70
CA PRO A 29 -2.97 -7.66 -16.34
C PRO A 29 -2.46 -6.23 -16.65
N PRO A 30 -1.61 -5.63 -15.80
CA PRO A 30 -1.13 -4.25 -15.95
C PRO A 30 0.00 -4.11 -17.01
N GLY A 31 -0.13 -4.82 -18.14
CA GLY A 31 0.90 -4.87 -19.17
C GLY A 31 2.16 -5.61 -18.68
N LYS A 32 3.32 -4.93 -18.76
CA LYS A 32 4.62 -5.49 -18.36
C LYS A 32 4.98 -5.27 -16.89
N ALA A 33 4.19 -4.48 -16.16
CA ALA A 33 4.43 -4.23 -14.75
C ALA A 33 4.14 -5.49 -13.92
N THR A 34 4.84 -5.64 -12.80
CA THR A 34 4.56 -6.71 -11.84
C THR A 34 3.45 -6.27 -10.89
N ILE A 35 2.51 -7.16 -10.57
CA ILE A 35 1.47 -6.94 -9.57
C ILE A 35 1.64 -7.94 -8.41
N HIS A 36 1.69 -7.43 -7.19
CA HIS A 36 1.72 -8.21 -5.96
C HIS A 36 0.48 -7.90 -5.15
N ILE A 37 -0.37 -8.90 -4.95
CA ILE A 37 -1.62 -8.76 -4.21
C ILE A 37 -1.45 -9.54 -2.91
N GLN A 38 -1.60 -8.87 -1.78
CA GLN A 38 -1.33 -9.43 -0.45
C GLN A 38 -2.45 -9.05 0.51
N SER A 39 -2.69 -9.91 1.49
CA SER A 39 -3.66 -9.63 2.54
C SER A 39 -2.97 -8.93 3.71
N VAL A 40 -3.66 -8.01 4.38
CA VAL A 40 -3.11 -7.30 5.56
C VAL A 40 -2.84 -8.27 6.71
N GLU A 41 -3.58 -9.37 6.76
CA GLU A 41 -3.46 -10.43 7.75
C GLU A 41 -2.17 -11.25 7.58
N SER A 42 -1.49 -11.20 6.43
CA SER A 42 -0.18 -11.85 6.28
C SER A 42 0.96 -11.12 7.01
N PHE A 43 0.70 -9.95 7.59
CA PHE A 43 1.67 -9.21 8.38
C PHE A 43 1.49 -9.53 9.88
N ASP A 44 2.05 -10.63 10.36
CA ASP A 44 1.92 -11.12 11.75
C ASP A 44 2.32 -10.06 12.81
N TRP A 45 3.34 -9.26 12.51
CA TRP A 45 3.78 -8.19 13.41
C TRP A 45 2.80 -7.01 13.40
N LEU A 46 2.12 -6.75 12.28
CA LEU A 46 1.17 -5.64 12.15
C LEU A 46 -0.09 -5.94 12.95
N SER A 47 -0.61 -7.17 12.88
CA SER A 47 -1.76 -7.58 13.69
C SER A 47 -1.45 -7.45 15.19
N THR A 48 -0.24 -7.84 15.60
CA THR A 48 0.23 -7.72 16.98
C THR A 48 0.33 -6.25 17.43
N LYS A 49 0.96 -5.39 16.62
CA LYS A 49 1.16 -3.97 16.91
C LYS A 49 -0.12 -3.14 16.80
N TYR A 50 -1.00 -3.49 15.87
CA TYR A 50 -2.33 -2.90 15.73
C TYR A 50 -3.21 -3.24 16.92
N ASN A 51 -3.25 -4.52 17.33
CA ASN A 51 -4.01 -4.94 18.50
C ASN A 51 -3.47 -4.34 19.79
N SER A 52 -2.16 -4.14 19.95
CA SER A 52 -1.60 -3.44 21.10
C SER A 52 -1.96 -1.94 21.08
N THR A 53 -1.83 -1.29 19.93
CA THR A 53 -2.14 0.15 19.77
C THR A 53 -3.64 0.42 19.98
N LEU A 54 -4.54 -0.42 19.45
CA LEU A 54 -5.99 -0.35 19.69
C LEU A 54 -6.37 -0.64 21.14
N LYS A 55 -5.64 -1.52 21.83
CA LYS A 55 -5.91 -1.80 23.25
C LYS A 55 -5.51 -0.63 24.14
N GLU A 56 -4.42 0.06 23.80
CA GLU A 56 -3.96 1.27 24.51
C GLU A 56 -4.81 2.49 24.17
N GLN A 57 -5.18 2.65 22.91
CA GLN A 57 -6.08 3.69 22.44
C GLN A 57 -7.51 3.12 22.42
N LYS A 58 -8.27 3.28 23.51
CA LYS A 58 -9.73 3.07 23.56
C LYS A 58 -10.52 4.05 22.65
N SER A 59 -10.01 4.29 21.44
CA SER A 59 -10.56 5.18 20.44
C SER A 59 -11.52 4.36 19.59
N TYR A 60 -12.82 4.49 19.88
CA TYR A 60 -13.92 3.98 19.05
C TYR A 60 -14.11 4.81 17.78
N ASP A 61 -13.10 5.57 17.34
CA ASP A 61 -13.20 6.38 16.15
C ASP A 61 -13.04 5.47 14.92
N PRO A 62 -14.09 5.34 14.09
CA PRO A 62 -14.10 4.44 12.94
C PRO A 62 -13.05 4.81 11.88
N ARG A 63 -12.46 6.01 11.92
CA ARG A 63 -11.32 6.39 11.06
C ARG A 63 -10.05 5.62 11.42
N TYR A 64 -9.92 5.21 12.67
CA TYR A 64 -8.80 4.45 13.21
C TYR A 64 -9.08 2.95 13.35
N SER A 65 -10.30 2.49 13.02
CA SER A 65 -10.63 1.05 13.02
C SER A 65 -10.19 0.32 11.74
N SER A 66 -9.75 1.05 10.71
CA SER A 66 -9.25 0.44 9.48
C SER A 66 -7.75 0.17 9.61
N ALA A 67 -7.38 -1.11 9.76
CA ALA A 67 -5.98 -1.55 9.79
C ALA A 67 -5.19 -1.08 8.54
N LEU A 68 -5.86 -0.99 7.38
CA LEU A 68 -5.29 -0.49 6.14
C LEU A 68 -4.90 0.99 6.21
N ASN A 69 -5.66 1.82 6.95
CA ASN A 69 -5.28 3.21 7.16
C ASN A 69 -4.03 3.34 8.02
N HIS A 70 -3.85 2.46 9.01
CA HIS A 70 -2.66 2.45 9.87
C HIS A 70 -1.42 1.88 9.17
N LEU A 71 -1.61 1.02 8.16
CA LEU A 71 -0.53 0.44 7.37
C LEU A 71 0.42 1.49 6.80
N ARG A 72 -0.11 2.68 6.44
CA ARG A 72 0.67 3.77 5.83
C ARG A 72 1.84 4.23 6.69
N PHE A 73 1.74 4.12 8.02
CA PHE A 73 2.81 4.51 8.94
C PHE A 73 3.95 3.50 9.01
N TYR A 74 3.70 2.27 8.57
CA TYR A 74 4.66 1.17 8.64
C TYR A 74 5.15 0.72 7.26
N LEU A 75 4.93 1.53 6.21
CA LEU A 75 5.44 1.23 4.86
C LEU A 75 6.95 0.91 4.83
N PRO A 76 7.82 1.62 5.57
CA PRO A 76 9.24 1.26 5.64
C PRO A 76 9.49 -0.12 6.25
N ASP A 77 8.70 -0.53 7.24
CA ASP A 77 8.81 -1.85 7.89
C ASP A 77 8.27 -2.98 6.99
N ILE A 78 7.22 -2.70 6.20
CA ILE A 78 6.60 -3.66 5.27
C ILE A 78 7.49 -3.88 4.05
N PHE A 79 8.09 -2.80 3.53
CA PHE A 79 8.88 -2.82 2.30
C PHE A 79 10.29 -2.25 2.53
N PRO A 80 11.10 -2.87 3.41
CA PRO A 80 12.41 -2.32 3.80
C PRO A 80 13.43 -2.31 2.65
N ALA A 81 13.20 -3.13 1.62
CA ALA A 81 14.05 -3.17 0.42
C ALA A 81 13.76 -2.03 -0.57
N LEU A 82 12.68 -1.26 -0.38
CA LEU A 82 12.30 -0.18 -1.29
C LEU A 82 12.81 1.18 -0.78
N ASN A 83 13.57 1.88 -1.61
CA ASN A 83 14.09 3.22 -1.29
C ASN A 83 13.04 4.34 -1.41
N LYS A 84 11.97 4.10 -2.17
CA LYS A 84 10.90 5.07 -2.42
C LYS A 84 9.59 4.33 -2.67
N ILE A 85 8.51 4.85 -2.10
CA ILE A 85 7.15 4.32 -2.24
C ILE A 85 6.24 5.49 -2.60
N VAL A 86 5.38 5.29 -3.60
CA VAL A 86 4.25 6.17 -3.87
C VAL A 86 3.00 5.41 -3.42
N LEU A 87 2.38 5.89 -2.34
CA LEU A 87 1.11 5.35 -1.85
C LEU A 87 -0.03 6.11 -2.52
N LEU A 88 -1.01 5.39 -3.06
CA LEU A 88 -2.25 5.93 -3.56
C LEU A 88 -3.40 5.40 -2.70
N ASP A 89 -4.29 6.29 -2.25
CA ASP A 89 -5.50 5.88 -1.56
C ASP A 89 -6.47 5.18 -2.53
N HIS A 90 -7.43 4.43 -1.98
CA HIS A 90 -8.36 3.57 -2.72
C HIS A 90 -9.35 4.34 -3.63
N ASP A 91 -9.53 5.63 -3.40
CA ASP A 91 -10.40 6.55 -4.13
C ASP A 91 -9.64 7.42 -5.16
N VAL A 92 -8.34 7.19 -5.33
CA VAL A 92 -7.50 7.95 -6.25
C VAL A 92 -7.53 7.35 -7.66
N VAL A 93 -7.82 8.19 -8.65
CA VAL A 93 -7.70 7.85 -10.08
C VAL A 93 -6.51 8.57 -10.70
N VAL A 94 -5.55 7.80 -11.20
CA VAL A 94 -4.38 8.33 -11.91
C VAL A 94 -4.75 8.65 -13.35
N GLN A 95 -4.82 9.94 -13.68
CA GLN A 95 -5.17 10.41 -15.04
C GLN A 95 -3.96 10.81 -15.88
N ARG A 96 -2.78 10.95 -15.26
CA ARG A 96 -1.54 11.41 -15.90
C ARG A 96 -0.36 10.61 -15.38
N ASP A 97 0.72 10.62 -16.15
CA ASP A 97 1.96 9.95 -15.78
C ASP A 97 2.55 10.51 -14.47
N LEU A 98 2.91 9.60 -13.56
CA LEU A 98 3.43 9.90 -12.21
C LEU A 98 4.96 10.09 -12.18
N THR A 99 5.67 10.05 -13.31
CA THR A 99 7.15 10.16 -13.33
C THR A 99 7.62 11.45 -12.68
N GLY A 100 6.87 12.55 -12.85
CA GLY A 100 7.19 13.82 -12.21
C GLY A 100 7.26 13.71 -10.69
N ILE A 101 6.31 13.01 -10.06
CA ILE A 101 6.30 12.77 -8.60
C ILE A 101 7.43 11.82 -8.21
N TRP A 102 7.66 10.77 -9.00
CA TRP A 102 8.74 9.81 -8.73
C TRP A 102 10.13 10.43 -8.76
N SER A 103 10.37 11.41 -9.62
CA SER A 103 11.65 12.10 -9.77
C SER A 103 11.96 13.11 -8.66
N VAL A 104 11.00 13.41 -7.76
CA VAL A 104 11.24 14.35 -6.65
C VAL A 104 12.26 13.78 -5.67
N ASP A 105 13.30 14.57 -5.37
CA ASP A 105 14.23 14.28 -4.27
C ASP A 105 13.56 14.60 -2.93
N MET A 106 13.31 13.54 -2.16
CA MET A 106 12.64 13.66 -0.87
C MET A 106 13.61 14.01 0.27
N LYS A 107 14.93 13.96 0.06
CA LYS A 107 15.96 14.20 1.10
C LYS A 107 15.72 13.41 2.40
N GLY A 108 15.26 12.17 2.27
CA GLY A 108 14.92 11.29 3.40
C GLY A 108 13.63 11.67 4.16
N LYS A 109 12.78 12.54 3.62
CA LYS A 109 11.52 12.97 4.24
C LYS A 109 10.30 12.31 3.59
N VAL A 110 9.17 12.36 4.29
CA VAL A 110 7.86 12.00 3.74
C VAL A 110 7.25 13.26 3.11
N ASN A 111 6.65 13.10 1.93
CA ASN A 111 5.85 14.15 1.28
C ASN A 111 4.39 13.70 1.23
N ALA A 112 3.47 14.58 1.63
CA ALA A 112 2.03 14.36 1.54
C ALA A 112 1.42 15.55 0.80
N ALA A 113 0.55 15.28 -0.17
CA ALA A 113 -0.09 16.26 -1.03
C ALA A 113 -1.58 15.94 -1.15
#